data_AF-A0A933J6N4-F1
#
_entry.id   AF-A0A933J6N4-F1
#
_cell.length_a   1.000
_cell.length_b   1.000
_cell.length_c   1.000
_cell.angle_alpha   90.00
_cell.angle_beta   90.00
_cell.angle_gamma   90.00
#
_symmetry.space_group_name_H-M   'P 1'
#
loop_
_entity.id
_entity.type
_entity.pdbx_description
1 polymer ?
#
loop_
_entity_poly.entity_id
_entity_poly.type
_entity_poly.pdbx_seq_one_letter_code
_entity_poly.pdbx_strand_id
1 'polypeptide(L)'
;MPKNKTAARKSTAAPLALLIGTRKGAFILHGDKAREKWKLSDGMFVGNIINHIVMDPRDRQTILLCARTGHLGPTIFRSTDMGKSWKEASKPPAFPKAPEGQKGLVLDHNFWLAPGHPSEPRVWYVGTSPPALFRSEDDGDTWEGVKGINEHPKYGPPLEDQQGPPDGSTLHSIM
;
A
#
# COMPACT_ATOMS: atom_id res chain seq x y z
N MET A 1 -7.67 12.79 56.51
CA MET A 1 -7.66 12.96 55.04
C MET A 1 -7.56 11.58 54.39
N PRO A 2 -8.62 10.99 53.81
CA PRO A 2 -8.48 9.73 53.09
C PRO A 2 -7.92 10.00 51.69
N LYS A 3 -6.83 9.31 51.33
CA LYS A 3 -6.24 9.36 49.99
C LYS A 3 -7.15 8.59 49.03
N ASN A 4 -7.77 9.30 48.09
CA ASN A 4 -8.59 8.71 47.04
C ASN A 4 -7.67 7.94 46.08
N LYS A 5 -7.75 6.61 46.08
CA LYS A 5 -7.09 5.78 45.06
C LYS A 5 -7.91 5.86 43.78
N THR A 6 -7.43 6.63 42.81
CA THR A 6 -8.00 6.64 41.46
C THR A 6 -7.83 5.25 40.86
N ALA A 7 -8.92 4.50 40.73
CA ALA A 7 -8.92 3.21 40.03
C ALA A 7 -8.55 3.46 38.55
N ALA A 8 -7.48 2.82 38.08
CA ALA A 8 -7.09 2.87 36.68
C ALA A 8 -8.24 2.31 35.81
N ARG A 9 -8.71 3.13 34.87
CA ARG A 9 -9.78 2.78 33.94
C ARG A 9 -9.26 1.63 33.06
N LYS A 10 -9.84 0.43 33.19
CA LYS A 10 -9.51 -0.71 32.31
C LYS A 10 -9.77 -0.30 30.86
N SER A 11 -8.71 -0.28 30.05
CA SER A 11 -8.77 0.00 28.62
C SER A 11 -9.71 -1.00 27.93
N THR A 12 -10.77 -0.50 27.31
CA THR A 12 -11.68 -1.25 26.43
C THR A 12 -11.14 -1.35 25.00
N ALA A 13 -9.92 -0.86 24.74
CA ALA A 13 -9.36 -0.81 23.39
C ALA A 13 -9.12 -2.23 22.84
N ALA A 14 -9.43 -2.40 21.56
CA ALA A 14 -9.05 -3.60 20.82
C ALA A 14 -7.52 -3.72 20.74
N PRO A 15 -6.97 -4.94 20.54
CA PRO A 15 -5.55 -5.10 20.21
C PRO A 15 -5.17 -4.22 19.02
N LEU A 16 -3.99 -3.60 19.08
CA LEU A 16 -3.50 -2.69 18.05
C LEU A 16 -2.43 -3.38 17.19
N ALA A 17 -2.41 -3.11 15.89
CA ALA A 17 -1.34 -3.54 15.00
C ALA A 17 -0.78 -2.33 14.27
N LEU A 18 0.55 -2.24 14.19
CA LEU A 18 1.26 -1.31 13.29
C LEU A 18 1.85 -2.12 12.15
N LEU A 19 1.54 -1.73 10.91
CA LEU A 19 2.09 -2.30 9.70
C LEU A 19 3.31 -1.47 9.29
N ILE A 20 4.47 -2.11 9.18
CA ILE A 20 5.75 -1.41 9.01
C ILE A 20 6.37 -1.86 7.69
N GLY A 21 6.42 -0.96 6.70
CA GLY A 21 7.18 -1.14 5.48
C GLY A 21 8.57 -0.52 5.60
N THR A 22 9.60 -1.19 5.10
CA THR A 22 10.98 -0.70 5.11
C THR A 22 11.66 -0.97 3.77
N ARG A 23 12.85 -0.38 3.56
CA ARG A 23 13.71 -0.71 2.40
C ARG A 23 14.29 -2.13 2.43
N LYS A 24 14.04 -2.91 3.49
CA LYS A 24 14.62 -4.26 3.69
C LYS A 24 13.58 -5.33 4.05
N GLY A 25 12.28 -5.02 3.96
CA GLY A 25 11.19 -5.94 4.25
C GLY A 25 10.04 -5.27 5.00
N ALA A 26 9.11 -6.09 5.49
CA ALA A 26 7.95 -5.68 6.26
C ALA A 26 7.87 -6.38 7.62
N PHE A 27 7.22 -5.72 8.58
CA PHE A 27 6.95 -6.25 9.91
C PHE A 27 5.55 -5.84 10.38
N ILE A 28 4.98 -6.60 11.32
CA ILE A 28 3.78 -6.22 12.06
C ILE A 28 4.15 -6.12 13.55
N LEU A 29 3.89 -4.97 14.15
CA LEU A 29 4.06 -4.77 15.59
C LEU A 29 2.69 -4.85 16.27
N HIS A 30 2.49 -5.86 17.11
CA HIS A 30 1.25 -6.11 17.84
C HIS A 30 1.33 -5.51 19.24
N GLY A 31 0.47 -4.55 19.54
CA GLY A 31 0.32 -3.93 20.84
C GLY A 31 -0.80 -4.58 21.64
N ASP A 32 -0.58 -4.76 22.93
CA ASP A 32 -1.65 -5.12 23.85
C ASP A 32 -2.69 -3.99 23.99
N LYS A 33 -3.81 -4.27 24.68
CA LYS A 33 -4.91 -3.31 24.84
C LYS A 33 -4.50 -2.03 25.60
N ALA A 34 -3.44 -2.11 26.41
CA ALA A 34 -2.89 -0.97 27.13
C ALA A 34 -1.89 -0.16 26.27
N ARG A 35 -1.39 -0.75 25.17
CA ARG A 35 -0.29 -0.24 24.32
C ARG A 35 1.03 -0.12 25.07
N GLU A 36 1.22 -0.94 26.11
CA GLU A 36 2.41 -0.96 26.96
C GLU A 36 3.37 -2.07 26.52
N LYS A 37 2.83 -3.20 26.08
CA LYS A 37 3.61 -4.34 25.59
C LYS A 37 3.41 -4.51 24.11
N TRP A 38 4.53 -4.68 23.41
CA TRP A 38 4.58 -4.83 21.97
C TRP A 38 5.33 -6.09 21.59
N LYS A 39 4.80 -6.85 20.64
CA LYS A 39 5.44 -8.03 20.05
C LYS A 39 5.63 -7.80 18.55
N LEU A 40 6.87 -7.89 18.08
CA LEU A 40 7.20 -7.83 16.65
C LEU A 40 6.98 -9.19 16.00
N SER A 41 6.45 -9.21 14.78
CA SER A 41 6.42 -10.40 13.92
C SER A 41 7.82 -10.78 13.44
N ASP A 42 7.95 -11.97 12.86
CA ASP A 42 9.09 -12.26 12.01
C ASP A 42 9.11 -11.32 10.79
N GLY A 43 10.28 -11.17 10.18
CA GLY A 43 10.45 -10.35 8.98
C GLY A 43 9.78 -10.98 7.76
N MET A 44 8.91 -10.22 7.09
CA MET A 44 8.27 -10.61 5.83
C MET A 44 8.99 -9.93 4.66
N PHE A 45 9.02 -10.58 3.49
CA PHE A 45 9.63 -10.01 2.27
C PHE A 45 11.06 -9.48 2.47
N VAL A 46 11.87 -10.16 3.29
CA VAL A 46 13.23 -9.73 3.63
C VAL A 46 14.05 -9.50 2.36
N GLY A 47 14.70 -8.34 2.29
CA GLY A 47 15.51 -7.92 1.13
C GLY A 47 14.74 -7.13 0.06
N ASN A 48 13.41 -7.09 0.11
CA ASN A 48 12.59 -6.27 -0.79
C ASN A 48 12.29 -4.90 -0.17
N ILE A 49 12.02 -3.91 -1.01
CA ILE A 49 11.57 -2.59 -0.56
C ILE A 49 10.05 -2.61 -0.47
N ILE A 50 9.53 -2.26 0.71
CA ILE A 50 8.10 -2.16 0.97
C ILE A 50 7.75 -0.69 1.20
N ASN A 51 7.08 -0.07 0.23
CA ASN A 51 6.79 1.37 0.25
C ASN A 51 5.56 1.72 1.10
N HIS A 52 4.52 0.88 1.06
CA HIS A 52 3.29 1.10 1.81
C HIS A 52 2.61 -0.23 2.13
N ILE A 53 1.96 -0.30 3.29
CA ILE A 53 1.19 -1.46 3.74
C ILE A 53 -0.10 -0.95 4.37
N VAL A 54 -1.24 -1.42 3.89
CA VAL A 54 -2.55 -0.92 4.31
C VAL A 54 -3.49 -2.09 4.57
N MET A 55 -4.17 -2.07 5.73
CA MET A 55 -5.29 -2.95 6.03
C MET A 55 -6.59 -2.29 5.60
N ASP A 56 -7.47 -3.07 4.99
CA ASP A 56 -8.81 -2.62 4.66
C ASP A 56 -9.64 -2.35 5.92
N PRO A 57 -10.11 -1.12 6.17
CA PRO A 57 -10.97 -0.85 7.32
C PRO A 57 -12.37 -1.45 7.17
N ARG A 58 -12.79 -1.81 5.93
CA ARG A 58 -14.14 -2.30 5.61
C ARG A 58 -14.34 -3.74 6.08
N ASP A 59 -13.31 -4.58 5.97
CA ASP A 59 -13.34 -5.99 6.41
C ASP A 59 -12.39 -6.33 7.57
N ARG A 60 -11.40 -5.47 7.84
CA ARG A 60 -10.37 -5.61 8.89
C ARG A 60 -9.59 -6.92 8.82
N GLN A 61 -9.44 -7.48 7.62
CA GLN A 61 -8.75 -8.74 7.35
C GLN A 61 -7.83 -8.66 6.13
N THR A 62 -8.28 -7.97 5.07
CA THR A 62 -7.50 -7.83 3.83
C THR A 62 -6.39 -6.81 4.04
N ILE A 63 -5.17 -7.18 3.66
CA ILE A 63 -3.99 -6.31 3.72
C ILE A 63 -3.33 -6.31 2.35
N LEU A 64 -3.08 -5.12 1.81
CA LEU A 64 -2.26 -4.92 0.62
C LEU A 64 -0.92 -4.28 0.98
N LEU A 65 0.14 -4.65 0.26
CA LEU A 65 1.43 -3.97 0.32
C LEU A 65 2.00 -3.69 -1.06
N CYS A 66 2.70 -2.55 -1.17
CA CYS A 66 3.49 -2.18 -2.34
C CYS A 66 4.91 -2.71 -2.17
N ALA A 67 5.29 -3.71 -2.97
CA ALA A 67 6.63 -4.27 -2.97
C ALA A 67 7.38 -3.89 -4.25
N ARG A 68 8.67 -3.57 -4.11
CA ARG A 68 9.62 -3.56 -5.23
C ARG A 68 10.59 -4.71 -5.02
N THR A 69 10.43 -5.74 -5.84
CA THR A 69 11.22 -6.97 -5.75
C THR A 69 12.34 -6.96 -6.79
N GLY A 70 13.43 -7.68 -6.54
CA GLY A 70 14.57 -7.72 -7.46
C GLY A 70 14.29 -8.44 -8.79
N HIS A 71 13.33 -9.38 -8.84
CA HIS A 71 13.12 -10.25 -10.00
C HIS A 71 11.76 -10.04 -10.69
N LEU A 72 10.71 -9.63 -9.96
CA LEU A 72 9.38 -9.34 -10.53
C LEU A 72 9.21 -7.85 -10.86
N GLY A 73 10.10 -7.01 -10.33
CA GLY A 73 9.93 -5.56 -10.35
C GLY A 73 8.90 -5.10 -9.32
N PRO A 74 8.24 -3.95 -9.57
CA PRO A 74 7.21 -3.41 -8.69
C PRO A 74 5.89 -4.17 -8.83
N THR A 75 5.36 -4.62 -7.70
CA THR A 75 4.12 -5.41 -7.63
C THR A 75 3.35 -5.07 -6.37
N ILE A 76 2.19 -5.71 -6.21
CA ILE A 76 1.35 -5.63 -5.01
C ILE A 76 1.15 -7.04 -4.48
N PHE A 77 1.30 -7.21 -3.17
CA PHE A 77 0.94 -8.46 -2.50
C PHE A 77 -0.31 -8.25 -1.65
N ARG A 78 -1.17 -9.27 -1.66
CA ARG A 78 -2.39 -9.36 -0.87
C ARG A 78 -2.30 -10.46 0.17
N SER A 79 -2.73 -10.16 1.39
CA SER A 79 -3.04 -11.14 2.41
C SER A 79 -4.51 -11.02 2.80
N THR A 80 -5.17 -12.16 3.03
CA THR A 80 -6.55 -12.24 3.56
C THR A 80 -6.61 -12.95 4.92
N ASP A 81 -5.45 -13.17 5.54
CA ASP A 81 -5.30 -13.93 6.78
C ASP A 81 -4.43 -13.17 7.82
N MET A 82 -4.51 -11.83 7.78
CA MET A 82 -3.80 -10.92 8.68
C MET A 82 -2.27 -10.98 8.54
N GLY A 83 -1.78 -11.19 7.31
CA GLY A 83 -0.36 -11.17 6.98
C GLY A 83 0.37 -12.50 7.17
N LYS A 84 -0.34 -13.61 7.41
CA LYS A 84 0.28 -14.93 7.57
C LYS A 84 0.71 -15.52 6.23
N SER A 85 -0.09 -15.31 5.18
CA SER A 85 0.24 -15.69 3.82
C SER A 85 -0.06 -14.54 2.86
N TRP A 86 0.68 -14.53 1.74
CA TRP A 86 0.63 -13.46 0.76
C TRP A 86 0.56 -14.02 -0.65
N LYS A 87 -0.24 -13.38 -1.51
CA LYS A 87 -0.35 -13.68 -2.93
C LYS A 87 0.02 -12.44 -3.73
N GLU A 88 0.85 -12.62 -4.74
CA GLU A 88 1.14 -11.56 -5.70
C GLU A 88 -0.09 -11.26 -6.54
N ALA A 89 -0.28 -10.00 -6.93
CA ALA A 89 -1.24 -9.59 -7.94
C ALA A 89 -0.98 -10.34 -9.26
N SER A 90 -2.01 -11.00 -9.79
CA SER A 90 -1.90 -11.68 -11.10
C SER A 90 -1.73 -10.71 -12.27
N LYS A 91 -2.23 -9.47 -12.12
CA LYS A 91 -1.99 -8.36 -13.04
C LYS A 91 -1.63 -7.10 -12.23
N PRO A 92 -0.33 -6.87 -11.95
CA PRO A 92 0.10 -5.69 -11.20
C PRO A 92 -0.09 -4.40 -12.02
N PRO A 93 -0.05 -3.22 -11.37
CA PRO A 93 -0.06 -1.94 -12.06
C PRO A 93 1.06 -1.87 -13.11
N ALA A 94 0.71 -1.46 -14.33
CA ALA A 94 1.65 -1.30 -15.43
C ALA A 94 1.14 -0.28 -16.45
N PHE A 95 2.04 0.50 -17.03
CA PHE A 95 1.70 1.37 -18.14
C PHE A 95 1.38 0.55 -19.40
N PRO A 96 0.48 1.04 -20.27
CA PRO A 96 0.26 0.42 -21.57
C PRO A 96 1.55 0.43 -22.39
N LYS A 97 1.70 -0.57 -23.26
CA LYS A 97 2.81 -0.62 -24.21
C LYS A 97 2.78 0.64 -25.09
N ALA A 98 3.93 1.27 -25.25
CA ALA A 98 4.05 2.38 -26.19
C ALA A 98 3.90 1.89 -27.64
N PRO A 99 3.44 2.76 -28.55
CA PRO A 99 3.48 2.51 -29.98
C PRO A 99 4.90 2.16 -30.45
N GLU A 100 4.99 1.40 -31.54
CA GLU A 100 6.27 1.01 -32.12
C GLU A 100 7.12 2.25 -32.46
N GLY A 101 8.40 2.21 -32.06
CA GLY A 101 9.34 3.31 -32.24
C GLY A 101 9.27 4.42 -31.17
N GLN A 102 8.40 4.31 -30.15
CA GLN A 102 8.33 5.26 -29.03
C GLN A 102 8.85 4.66 -27.73
N LYS A 103 9.45 5.51 -26.87
CA LYS A 103 9.86 5.09 -25.52
C LYS A 103 8.61 4.98 -24.64
N GLY A 104 8.37 3.79 -24.08
CA GLY A 104 7.30 3.57 -23.11
C GLY A 104 7.68 4.02 -21.70
N LEU A 105 6.66 4.33 -20.92
CA LEU A 105 6.80 4.56 -19.49
C LEU A 105 7.02 3.21 -18.79
N VAL A 106 7.93 3.22 -17.82
CA VAL A 106 8.18 2.07 -16.95
C VAL A 106 7.78 2.48 -15.54
N LEU A 107 6.95 1.65 -14.90
CA LEU A 107 6.60 1.86 -13.50
C LEU A 107 7.83 1.49 -12.66
N ASP A 108 8.34 2.42 -11.86
CA ASP A 108 9.49 2.17 -10.98
C ASP A 108 9.03 1.57 -9.65
N HIS A 109 8.00 2.16 -9.04
CA HIS A 109 7.40 1.62 -7.83
C HIS A 109 5.95 2.06 -7.58
N ASN A 110 5.21 1.17 -6.91
CA ASN A 110 3.92 1.46 -6.30
C ASN A 110 4.18 2.20 -4.98
N PHE A 111 3.48 3.32 -4.75
CA PHE A 111 3.81 4.23 -3.66
C PHE A 111 2.68 4.35 -2.62
N TRP A 112 1.43 4.59 -3.04
CA TRP A 112 0.33 4.85 -2.09
C TRP A 112 -0.93 4.02 -2.36
N LEU A 113 -1.18 3.00 -1.54
CA LEU A 113 -2.45 2.26 -1.49
C LEU A 113 -3.55 3.01 -0.73
N ALA A 114 -4.77 2.97 -1.27
CA ALA A 114 -5.98 3.44 -0.61
C ALA A 114 -7.17 2.48 -0.86
N PRO A 115 -7.87 2.02 0.19
CA PRO A 115 -9.16 1.34 0.04
C PRO A 115 -10.19 2.28 -0.60
N GLY A 116 -11.07 1.74 -1.43
CA GLY A 116 -12.21 2.47 -2.00
C GLY A 116 -13.30 2.77 -0.97
N HIS A 117 -14.41 3.36 -1.46
CA HIS A 117 -15.55 3.71 -0.61
C HIS A 117 -16.16 2.45 0.06
N PRO A 118 -16.76 2.56 1.27
CA PRO A 118 -17.41 1.42 1.93
C PRO A 118 -18.51 0.73 1.11
N SER A 119 -19.16 1.43 0.17
CA SER A 119 -20.14 0.82 -0.75
C SER A 119 -19.52 -0.01 -1.88
N GLU A 120 -18.19 0.04 -2.04
CA GLU A 120 -17.43 -0.64 -3.08
C GLU A 120 -16.36 -1.55 -2.44
N PRO A 121 -16.75 -2.60 -1.70
CA PRO A 121 -15.89 -3.28 -0.73
C PRO A 121 -14.61 -3.90 -1.31
N ARG A 122 -14.59 -4.16 -2.63
CA ARG A 122 -13.46 -4.79 -3.32
C ARG A 122 -12.56 -3.80 -4.05
N VAL A 123 -12.95 -2.53 -4.05
CA VAL A 123 -12.23 -1.48 -4.79
C VAL A 123 -11.03 -1.01 -4.00
N TRP A 124 -9.91 -0.87 -4.70
CA TRP A 124 -8.68 -0.27 -4.21
C TRP A 124 -8.08 0.65 -5.26
N TYR A 125 -7.32 1.63 -4.80
CA TYR A 125 -6.53 2.52 -5.63
C TYR A 125 -5.07 2.46 -5.26
N VAL A 126 -4.19 2.69 -6.24
CA VAL A 126 -2.76 2.85 -6.00
C VAL A 126 -2.19 3.99 -6.83
N GLY A 127 -1.43 4.85 -6.15
CA GLY A 127 -0.57 5.86 -6.76
C GLY A 127 0.85 5.34 -6.99
N THR A 128 1.46 5.71 -8.11
CA THR A 128 2.75 5.16 -8.57
C THR A 128 3.81 6.24 -8.78
N SER A 129 5.04 5.80 -9.03
CA SER A 129 6.13 6.56 -9.65
C SER A 129 6.51 5.88 -10.99
N PRO A 130 6.53 6.59 -12.13
CA PRO A 130 6.01 7.95 -12.35
C PRO A 130 4.53 8.14 -11.94
N PRO A 131 4.05 9.40 -11.78
CA PRO A 131 2.71 9.66 -11.25
C PRO A 131 1.60 9.13 -12.16
N ALA A 132 0.91 8.11 -11.69
CA ALA A 132 -0.29 7.59 -12.31
C ALA A 132 -1.22 6.99 -11.24
N LEU A 133 -2.50 6.86 -11.60
CA LEU A 133 -3.51 6.25 -10.76
C LEU A 133 -3.98 4.93 -11.40
N PHE A 134 -3.96 3.88 -10.60
CA PHE A 134 -4.54 2.58 -10.96
C PHE A 134 -5.64 2.22 -9.97
N ARG A 135 -6.59 1.43 -10.45
CA ARG A 135 -7.73 0.94 -9.70
C ARG A 135 -7.86 -0.56 -9.85
N SER A 136 -8.15 -1.24 -8.75
CA SER A 136 -8.57 -2.63 -8.71
C SER A 136 -10.02 -2.69 -8.25
N GLU A 137 -10.79 -3.67 -8.75
CA GLU A 137 -12.15 -4.00 -8.29
C GLU A 137 -12.24 -5.40 -7.67
N ASP A 138 -11.10 -6.07 -7.47
CA ASP A 138 -11.01 -7.47 -7.07
C ASP A 138 -10.04 -7.70 -5.90
N ASP A 139 -10.05 -6.74 -4.96
CA ASP A 139 -9.24 -6.75 -3.74
C ASP A 139 -7.73 -6.65 -4.02
N GLY A 140 -7.33 -6.01 -5.12
CA GLY A 140 -5.93 -5.77 -5.47
C GLY A 140 -5.25 -6.89 -6.26
N ASP A 141 -5.99 -7.81 -6.87
CA ASP A 141 -5.44 -8.91 -7.68
C ASP A 141 -5.11 -8.45 -9.10
N THR A 142 -6.01 -7.67 -9.70
CA THR A 142 -5.81 -7.05 -11.01
C THR A 142 -5.98 -5.54 -10.95
N TRP A 143 -5.15 -4.84 -11.72
CA TRP A 143 -5.07 -3.37 -11.71
C TRP A 143 -5.20 -2.80 -13.12
N GLU A 144 -6.03 -1.76 -13.24
CA GLU A 144 -6.24 -1.02 -14.48
C GLU A 144 -5.97 0.48 -14.28
N GLY A 145 -5.42 1.13 -15.31
CA GLY A 145 -5.16 2.57 -15.28
C GLY A 145 -6.45 3.40 -15.28
N VAL A 146 -6.52 4.41 -14.41
CA VAL A 146 -7.66 5.35 -14.36
C VAL A 146 -7.46 6.42 -15.44
N LYS A 147 -8.07 6.21 -16.60
CA LYS A 147 -7.94 7.09 -17.78
C LYS A 147 -8.21 8.56 -17.48
N GLY A 148 -9.24 8.85 -16.67
CA GLY A 148 -9.61 10.22 -16.32
C GLY A 148 -8.51 11.02 -15.61
N ILE A 149 -7.51 10.34 -15.04
CA ILE A 149 -6.30 10.95 -14.47
C ILE A 149 -5.12 10.77 -15.42
N ASN A 150 -4.86 9.55 -15.87
CA ASN A 150 -3.64 9.20 -16.61
C ASN A 150 -3.59 9.77 -18.04
N GLU A 151 -4.75 10.09 -18.62
CA GLU A 151 -4.89 10.63 -19.98
C GLU A 151 -5.50 12.04 -19.95
N HIS A 152 -5.53 12.69 -18.78
CA HIS A 152 -6.21 13.97 -18.63
C HIS A 152 -5.52 15.08 -19.44
N PRO A 153 -6.23 15.83 -20.30
CA PRO A 153 -5.64 16.80 -21.23
C PRO A 153 -4.79 17.90 -20.57
N LYS A 154 -5.14 18.29 -19.33
CA LYS A 154 -4.43 19.34 -18.57
C LYS A 154 -3.11 18.87 -17.98
N TYR A 155 -3.00 17.58 -17.62
CA TYR A 155 -1.85 17.05 -16.91
C TYR A 155 -0.87 16.34 -17.86
N GLY A 156 -1.31 16.04 -19.09
CA GLY A 156 -0.51 15.33 -20.08
C GLY A 156 -0.26 13.87 -19.68
N PRO A 157 0.52 13.11 -20.47
CA PRO A 157 0.98 11.79 -20.04
C PRO A 157 1.84 11.94 -18.76
N PRO A 158 1.89 10.91 -17.89
CA PRO A 158 2.78 10.90 -16.73
C PRO A 158 4.20 11.28 -17.15
N LEU A 159 4.67 12.43 -16.67
CA LEU A 159 6.02 12.90 -16.99
C LEU A 159 7.01 12.07 -16.17
N GLU A 160 7.99 11.49 -16.85
CA GLU A 160 9.21 10.92 -16.26
C GLU A 160 10.03 12.12 -15.73
N ASP A 161 9.55 12.78 -14.68
CA ASP A 161 10.15 14.02 -14.20
C ASP A 161 11.44 13.70 -13.43
N GLN A 162 12.58 13.92 -14.11
CA GLN A 162 13.91 13.84 -13.52
C GLN A 162 14.19 14.97 -12.51
N GLN A 163 13.26 15.93 -12.30
CA GLN A 163 13.35 16.99 -11.28
C GLN A 163 12.60 16.66 -9.99
N GLY A 164 12.05 15.45 -9.86
CA GLY A 164 11.49 14.95 -8.60
C GLY A 164 12.55 14.72 -7.51
N PRO A 165 12.14 14.37 -6.28
CA PRO A 165 13.05 13.88 -5.23
C PRO A 165 13.86 12.66 -5.73
N PRO A 166 14.91 12.19 -5.01
CA PRO A 166 15.82 11.16 -5.51
C PRO A 166 15.18 9.86 -6.04
N ASP A 167 13.93 9.57 -5.65
CA ASP A 167 13.14 8.41 -6.07
C ASP A 167 12.08 8.74 -7.16
N GLY A 168 12.09 9.96 -7.74
CA GLY A 168 11.19 10.44 -8.78
C GLY A 168 9.86 11.03 -8.27
N SER A 169 9.08 11.62 -9.19
CA SER A 169 7.75 12.17 -8.87
C SER A 169 6.72 11.06 -8.61
N THR A 170 5.91 11.22 -7.56
CA THR A 170 4.94 10.21 -7.09
C THR A 170 3.52 10.77 -6.96
N LEU A 171 2.50 9.98 -7.27
CA LEU A 171 1.14 10.24 -6.79
C LEU A 171 1.04 9.83 -5.32
N HIS A 172 1.22 10.79 -4.42
CA HIS A 172 1.46 10.53 -2.99
C HIS A 172 0.20 10.36 -2.14
N SER A 173 -0.97 10.86 -2.54
CA SER A 173 -2.17 10.75 -1.68
C SER A 173 -3.45 10.57 -2.48
N ILE A 174 -4.31 9.67 -2.02
CA ILE A 174 -5.68 9.45 -2.49
C ILE A 174 -6.55 9.49 -1.23
N MET A 175 -7.57 10.36 -1.21
CA MET A 175 -8.47 10.59 -0.07
C MET A 175 -9.86 10.07 -0.36
#